data_AF-A0A7V3FTP4-F1
#
_entry.id   AF-A0A7V3FTP4-F1
#
_cell.length_a   1.000
_cell.length_b   1.000
_cell.length_c   1.000
_cell.angle_alpha   90.00
_cell.angle_beta   90.00
_cell.angle_gamma   90.00
#
_symmetry.space_group_name_H-M   'P 1'
#
loop_
_entity.id
_entity.type
_entity.pdbx_description
1 polymer ?
#
loop_
_entity_poly.entity_id
_entity_poly.type
_entity_poly.pdbx_seq_one_letter_code
_entity_poly.pdbx_strand_id
1 'polypeptide(L)'
;MKKIFTLLSLSLTTLAFGQTTILNSGFETWGGNPSPGVSTEPNNWYSNKSGSGLASSGPQTCYQDMTIKHGGTSSARIETKNSILAVVNGNLTTGIVCAPSANKAEGYIGTLNPSSATDIRRMAFVGRPDSLVGWYQYTQATSGTNPTNEQGKV
;
A
#
# COMPACT_ATOMS: atom_id res chain seq x y z
N MET A 1 10.07 -35.64 36.07
CA MET A 1 10.69 -34.32 35.78
C MET A 1 11.22 -34.21 34.34
N LYS A 2 12.09 -35.11 33.86
CA LYS A 2 12.63 -35.07 32.48
C LYS A 2 11.56 -34.96 31.36
N LYS A 3 10.46 -35.73 31.45
CA LYS A 3 9.40 -35.75 30.44
C LYS A 3 8.57 -34.46 30.35
N ILE A 4 8.42 -33.74 31.47
CA ILE A 4 7.71 -32.45 31.53
C ILE A 4 8.54 -31.34 30.88
N PHE A 5 9.85 -31.36 31.08
CA PHE A 5 10.77 -30.41 30.43
C PHE A 5 10.77 -30.58 28.91
N THR A 6 10.72 -31.82 28.42
CA THR A 6 10.66 -32.11 26.97
C THR A 6 9.35 -31.64 26.33
N LEU A 7 8.21 -31.86 27.00
CA LEU A 7 6.90 -31.38 26.53
C LEU A 7 6.83 -29.84 26.49
N LEU A 8 7.34 -29.17 27.51
CA LEU A 8 7.40 -27.71 27.57
C LEU A 8 8.30 -27.12 26.47
N SER A 9 9.44 -27.76 26.17
CA SER A 9 10.32 -27.33 25.09
C SER A 9 9.71 -27.52 23.69
N LEU A 10 8.86 -28.55 23.50
CA LEU A 10 8.20 -28.83 22.22
C LEU A 10 7.01 -27.88 21.96
N SER A 11 6.33 -27.41 23.00
CA SER A 11 5.28 -26.39 22.89
C SER A 11 5.83 -24.98 22.69
N LEU A 12 7.08 -24.72 23.07
CA LEU A 12 7.70 -23.40 22.90
C LEU A 12 8.17 -23.16 21.45
N THR A 13 8.49 -24.22 20.71
CA THR A 13 8.92 -24.13 19.30
C THR A 13 7.76 -23.92 18.33
N THR A 14 6.53 -24.28 18.69
CA THR A 14 5.34 -24.03 17.83
C THR A 14 4.81 -22.60 17.93
N LEU A 15 5.18 -21.86 18.97
CA LEU A 15 4.87 -20.43 19.12
C LEU A 15 5.83 -19.52 18.32
N ALA A 16 6.91 -20.07 17.78
CA ALA A 16 7.96 -19.30 17.09
C ALA A 16 7.63 -18.95 15.64
N PHE A 17 6.54 -19.46 15.06
CA PHE A 17 6.06 -19.04 13.74
C PHE A 17 5.15 -17.80 13.89
N GLY A 18 5.73 -16.71 14.41
CA GLY A 18 5.10 -15.41 14.44
C GLY A 18 5.07 -14.80 13.05
N GLN A 19 3.87 -14.66 12.49
CA GLN A 19 3.43 -13.76 11.43
C GLN A 19 4.51 -13.25 10.44
N THR A 20 4.38 -13.59 9.15
CA THR A 20 5.05 -12.79 8.10
C THR A 20 4.49 -11.37 8.15
N THR A 21 5.28 -10.45 8.70
CA THR A 21 4.91 -9.05 8.82
C THR A 21 4.92 -8.41 7.44
N ILE A 22 3.83 -7.70 7.11
CA ILE A 22 3.83 -6.78 5.97
C ILE A 22 4.96 -5.78 6.20
N LEU A 23 5.93 -5.73 5.30
CA LEU A 23 7.09 -4.85 5.44
C LEU A 23 6.62 -3.39 5.49
N ASN A 24 7.18 -2.63 6.43
CA ASN A 24 6.83 -1.23 6.65
C ASN A 24 5.31 -0.99 6.80
N SER A 25 4.59 -1.90 7.46
CA SER A 25 3.14 -1.75 7.71
C SER A 25 2.78 -0.58 8.64
N GLY A 26 3.76 -0.05 9.37
CA GLY A 26 3.61 1.16 10.17
C GLY A 26 3.79 2.46 9.37
N PHE A 27 4.26 2.39 8.12
CA PHE A 27 4.55 3.56 7.28
C PHE A 27 5.53 4.55 7.93
N GLU A 28 6.67 4.04 8.42
CA GLU A 28 7.69 4.84 9.10
C GLU A 28 8.90 5.15 8.20
N THR A 29 9.12 4.34 7.15
CA THR A 29 10.17 4.58 6.16
C THR A 29 9.59 5.07 4.83
N TRP A 30 10.16 6.18 4.34
CA TRP A 30 9.71 6.93 3.17
C TRP A 30 10.90 7.32 2.28
N GLY A 31 10.61 7.85 1.09
CA GLY A 31 11.62 8.13 0.06
C GLY A 31 11.48 7.23 -1.17
N GLY A 32 10.43 6.40 -1.22
CA GLY A 32 10.13 5.52 -2.33
C GLY A 32 10.97 4.24 -2.36
N ASN A 33 10.68 3.40 -3.34
CA ASN A 33 11.43 2.17 -3.60
C ASN A 33 12.63 2.45 -4.51
N PRO A 34 13.69 1.62 -4.50
CA PRO A 34 14.83 1.80 -5.40
C PRO A 34 14.42 1.87 -6.88
N SER A 35 13.34 1.17 -7.26
CA SER A 35 12.73 1.28 -8.58
C SER A 35 11.23 0.94 -8.50
N PRO A 36 10.32 1.83 -8.93
CA PRO A 36 10.53 3.25 -9.24
C PRO A 36 10.61 4.08 -7.94
N GLY A 37 11.59 4.98 -7.87
CA GLY A 37 11.78 5.91 -6.75
C GLY A 37 10.78 7.05 -6.76
N VAL A 38 9.72 6.91 -5.98
CA VAL A 38 8.74 7.99 -5.73
C VAL A 38 8.82 8.39 -4.27
N SER A 39 9.39 9.57 -3.98
CA SER A 39 9.71 10.00 -2.61
C SER A 39 8.50 10.12 -1.69
N THR A 40 7.31 10.39 -2.25
CA THR A 40 6.03 10.49 -1.55
C THR A 40 5.35 9.15 -1.31
N GLU A 41 6.03 8.04 -1.56
CA GLU A 41 5.55 6.69 -1.28
C GLU A 41 6.41 6.05 -0.16
N PRO A 42 5.79 5.26 0.73
CA PRO A 42 6.52 4.52 1.74
C PRO A 42 7.31 3.37 1.11
N ASN A 43 8.45 3.03 1.69
CA ASN A 43 9.25 1.89 1.22
C ASN A 43 8.41 0.59 1.26
N ASN A 44 8.56 -0.23 0.23
CA ASN A 44 7.82 -1.47 -0.06
C ASN A 44 6.36 -1.32 -0.50
N TRP A 45 5.89 -0.08 -0.68
CA TRP A 45 4.55 0.21 -1.16
C TRP A 45 4.59 1.08 -2.42
N TYR A 46 3.54 0.99 -3.21
CA TYR A 46 3.41 1.63 -4.51
C TYR A 46 2.01 2.23 -4.65
N SER A 47 1.93 3.41 -5.25
CA SER A 47 0.66 4.08 -5.54
C SER A 47 0.52 4.31 -7.04
N ASN A 48 -0.44 5.16 -7.40
CA ASN A 48 -0.66 5.59 -8.78
C ASN A 48 0.64 6.12 -9.42
N LYS A 49 1.46 6.87 -8.69
CA LYS A 49 2.62 7.56 -9.26
C LYS A 49 3.75 6.61 -9.68
N SER A 50 3.95 5.54 -8.93
CA SER A 50 4.84 4.44 -9.33
C SER A 50 4.17 3.43 -10.27
N GLY A 51 2.90 3.59 -10.63
CA GLY A 51 2.15 2.66 -11.47
C GLY A 51 2.61 2.55 -12.94
N SER A 52 1.78 1.93 -13.78
CA SER A 52 1.99 1.78 -15.21
C SER A 52 0.84 2.35 -16.04
N GLY A 53 1.11 2.66 -17.31
CA GLY A 53 0.13 3.28 -18.21
C GLY A 53 -0.27 4.69 -17.76
N LEU A 54 -1.56 4.98 -17.75
CA LEU A 54 -2.09 6.28 -17.28
C LEU A 54 -1.90 6.51 -15.79
N ALA A 55 -1.61 5.46 -14.99
CA ALA A 55 -1.42 5.60 -13.56
C ALA A 55 -0.24 6.53 -13.24
N SER A 56 0.96 6.26 -13.78
CA SER A 56 2.16 7.05 -13.52
C SER A 56 2.10 8.49 -14.06
N SER A 57 1.28 8.70 -15.09
CA SER A 57 0.99 10.01 -15.68
C SER A 57 -0.05 10.82 -14.89
N GLY A 58 -0.79 10.16 -14.01
CA GLY A 58 -1.79 10.76 -13.17
C GLY A 58 -1.21 11.59 -12.00
N PRO A 59 -2.09 12.22 -11.21
CA PRO A 59 -1.70 12.94 -10.01
C PRO A 59 -1.10 12.01 -8.95
N GLN A 60 -0.29 12.59 -8.06
CA GLN A 60 0.13 11.92 -6.82
C GLN A 60 -1.08 11.68 -5.94
N THR A 61 -1.24 10.46 -5.42
CA THR A 61 -2.38 10.07 -4.58
C THR A 61 -2.00 9.56 -3.19
N CYS A 62 -0.70 9.38 -2.92
CA CYS A 62 -0.16 8.95 -1.64
C CYS A 62 0.77 10.01 -1.07
N TYR A 63 0.70 10.25 0.24
CA TYR A 63 1.50 11.24 0.94
C TYR A 63 1.90 10.73 2.31
N GLN A 64 3.07 11.17 2.79
CA GLN A 64 3.44 11.01 4.19
C GLN A 64 2.65 12.00 5.03
N ASP A 65 1.98 11.51 6.07
CA ASP A 65 1.30 12.36 7.05
C ASP A 65 1.98 12.22 8.41
N MET A 66 2.52 13.32 8.92
CA MET A 66 3.14 13.39 10.24
C MET A 66 2.18 13.91 11.31
N THR A 67 0.94 14.25 10.95
CA THR A 67 -0.06 14.84 11.85
C THR A 67 -1.09 13.81 12.27
N ILE A 68 -1.78 13.20 11.32
CA ILE A 68 -2.80 12.17 11.55
C ILE A 68 -2.11 10.80 11.53
N LYS A 69 -2.00 10.16 12.70
CA LYS A 69 -1.35 8.85 12.84
C LYS A 69 -1.83 8.15 14.11
N HIS A 70 -1.98 6.83 14.06
CA HIS A 70 -2.38 6.03 15.22
C HIS A 70 -1.21 5.75 16.17
N GLY A 71 -0.02 5.49 15.62
CA GLY A 71 1.22 5.28 16.37
C GLY A 71 2.43 5.77 15.55
N GLY A 72 3.63 5.66 16.13
CA GLY A 72 4.87 6.02 15.43
C GLY A 72 4.99 7.50 15.05
N THR A 73 5.73 7.80 13.99
CA THR A 73 6.08 9.17 13.58
C THR A 73 5.31 9.64 12.35
N SER A 74 4.83 8.72 11.51
CA SER A 74 4.03 9.04 10.34
C SER A 74 2.99 7.98 10.00
N SER A 75 2.08 8.32 9.11
CA SER A 75 1.14 7.40 8.46
C SER A 75 1.11 7.65 6.95
N ALA A 76 0.47 6.77 6.20
CA ALA A 76 0.17 7.01 4.80
C ALA A 76 -1.20 7.66 4.64
N ARG A 77 -1.23 8.86 4.07
CA ARG A 77 -2.47 9.51 3.63
C ARG A 77 -2.71 9.20 2.16
N ILE A 78 -3.87 8.65 1.86
CA ILE A 78 -4.28 8.25 0.52
C ILE A 78 -5.45 9.14 0.12
N GLU A 79 -5.31 9.87 -0.98
CA GLU A 79 -6.27 10.88 -1.41
C GLU A 79 -6.72 10.64 -2.85
N THR A 80 -8.02 10.71 -3.08
CA THR A 80 -8.59 10.78 -4.44
C THR A 80 -8.23 12.12 -5.05
N LYS A 81 -7.84 12.15 -6.32
CA LYS A 81 -7.49 13.39 -7.02
C LYS A 81 -8.23 13.50 -8.32
N ASN A 82 -8.51 14.74 -8.73
CA ASN A 82 -9.03 15.02 -10.05
C ASN A 82 -7.86 15.25 -11.02
N SER A 83 -7.95 14.64 -12.18
CA SER A 83 -7.13 14.95 -13.35
C SER A 83 -8.04 15.56 -14.43
N ILE A 84 -7.43 16.14 -15.47
CA ILE A 84 -8.17 16.70 -16.62
C ILE A 84 -9.09 15.65 -17.27
N LEU A 85 -8.70 14.38 -17.24
CA LEU A 85 -9.37 13.30 -17.98
C LEU A 85 -10.35 12.51 -17.09
N ALA A 86 -10.09 12.43 -15.79
CA ALA A 86 -10.84 11.56 -14.88
C ALA A 86 -10.59 11.87 -13.41
N VAL A 87 -11.51 11.39 -12.57
CA VAL A 87 -11.27 11.18 -11.14
C VAL A 87 -10.34 9.97 -10.98
N VAL A 88 -9.23 10.18 -10.27
CA VAL A 88 -8.21 9.17 -9.96
C VAL A 88 -8.33 8.76 -8.50
N ASN A 89 -8.73 7.52 -8.28
CA ASN A 89 -8.91 6.98 -6.94
C ASN A 89 -7.55 6.88 -6.22
N GLY A 90 -7.52 7.34 -4.97
CA GLY A 90 -6.36 7.12 -4.12
C GLY A 90 -6.14 5.64 -3.86
N ASN A 91 -4.87 5.20 -3.92
CA ASN A 91 -4.48 3.82 -3.69
C ASN A 91 -3.07 3.73 -3.12
N LEU A 92 -2.81 2.62 -2.43
CA LEU A 92 -1.49 2.20 -1.96
C LEU A 92 -1.48 0.68 -1.88
N THR A 93 -0.50 0.03 -2.51
CA THR A 93 -0.48 -1.42 -2.69
C THR A 93 0.95 -1.96 -2.59
N THR A 94 1.10 -3.28 -2.48
CA THR A 94 2.42 -3.94 -2.51
C THR A 94 2.82 -4.39 -3.93
N GLY A 95 1.97 -4.13 -4.93
CA GLY A 95 2.17 -4.45 -6.34
C GLY A 95 2.14 -3.20 -7.22
N ILE A 96 1.97 -3.39 -8.51
CA ILE A 96 1.95 -2.33 -9.52
C ILE A 96 0.52 -1.96 -9.83
N VAL A 97 0.19 -0.69 -9.70
CA VAL A 97 -1.09 -0.14 -10.14
C VAL A 97 -1.04 0.05 -11.65
N CYS A 98 -1.86 -0.70 -12.38
CA CYS A 98 -1.89 -0.68 -13.84
C CYS A 98 -3.17 -0.02 -14.32
N ALA A 99 -3.04 1.06 -15.09
CA ALA A 99 -4.15 1.72 -15.75
C ALA A 99 -3.88 1.80 -17.27
N PRO A 100 -4.28 0.77 -18.05
CA PRO A 100 -4.02 0.73 -19.49
C PRO A 100 -4.71 1.87 -20.26
N SER A 101 -5.90 2.28 -19.82
CA SER A 101 -6.67 3.38 -20.39
C SER A 101 -7.44 4.14 -19.32
N ALA A 102 -8.24 5.14 -19.72
CA ALA A 102 -9.13 5.88 -18.82
C ALA A 102 -10.39 5.07 -18.44
N ASN A 103 -10.60 3.91 -19.05
CA ASN A 103 -11.68 3.00 -18.70
C ASN A 103 -11.37 2.31 -17.36
N LYS A 104 -12.15 2.63 -16.32
CA LYS A 104 -11.95 2.10 -14.97
C LYS A 104 -12.00 0.57 -14.91
N ALA A 105 -12.76 -0.09 -15.79
CA ALA A 105 -12.90 -1.55 -15.82
C ALA A 105 -11.60 -2.28 -16.25
N GLU A 106 -10.68 -1.57 -16.91
CA GLU A 106 -9.40 -2.12 -17.37
C GLU A 106 -8.29 -1.97 -16.32
N GLY A 107 -8.53 -1.22 -15.24
CA GLY A 107 -7.56 -1.01 -14.18
C GLY A 107 -7.39 -2.25 -13.30
N TYR A 108 -6.14 -2.59 -12.96
CA TYR A 108 -5.82 -3.74 -12.11
C TYR A 108 -4.55 -3.52 -11.30
N ILE A 109 -4.30 -4.40 -10.32
CA ILE A 109 -3.02 -4.48 -9.60
C ILE A 109 -2.29 -5.72 -10.09
N GLY A 110 -1.07 -5.55 -10.59
CA GLY A 110 -0.22 -6.64 -11.07
C GLY A 110 1.05 -6.80 -10.24
N THR A 111 1.69 -7.97 -10.31
CA THR A 111 3.03 -8.17 -9.72
C THR A 111 4.16 -8.01 -10.73
N LEU A 112 3.82 -7.86 -12.00
CA LEU A 112 4.72 -7.71 -13.13
C LEU A 112 4.27 -6.49 -13.95
N ASN A 113 5.21 -5.63 -14.32
CA ASN A 113 4.88 -4.46 -15.11
C ASN A 113 4.52 -4.92 -16.54
N PRO A 114 3.34 -4.57 -17.07
CA PRO A 114 2.93 -4.97 -18.43
C PRO A 114 3.87 -4.43 -19.50
N SER A 115 4.58 -3.32 -19.23
CA SER A 115 5.52 -2.69 -20.15
C SER A 115 6.98 -3.07 -19.90
N SER A 116 7.27 -3.84 -18.84
CA SER A 116 8.65 -4.26 -18.51
C SER A 116 8.67 -5.56 -17.71
N ALA A 117 9.04 -6.66 -18.35
CA ALA A 117 9.08 -7.98 -17.72
C ALA A 117 10.16 -8.13 -16.62
N THR A 118 11.09 -7.19 -16.51
CA THR A 118 12.13 -7.16 -15.46
C THR A 118 11.68 -6.41 -14.21
N ASP A 119 10.57 -5.67 -14.30
CA ASP A 119 10.00 -4.90 -13.20
C ASP A 119 8.96 -5.74 -12.46
N ILE A 120 9.43 -6.47 -11.44
CA ILE A 120 8.63 -7.35 -10.59
C ILE A 120 8.46 -6.68 -9.23
N ARG A 121 7.21 -6.39 -8.85
CA ARG A 121 6.89 -5.75 -7.57
C ARG A 121 5.84 -6.55 -6.83
N ARG A 122 6.25 -7.11 -5.70
CA ARG A 122 5.43 -7.93 -4.82
C ARG A 122 6.07 -8.00 -3.46
N MET A 123 5.24 -8.10 -2.43
CA MET A 123 5.71 -8.48 -1.11
C MET A 123 5.59 -9.99 -0.96
N ALA A 124 6.68 -10.66 -0.62
CA ALA A 124 6.65 -12.09 -0.38
C ALA A 124 5.83 -12.38 0.90
N PHE A 125 4.92 -13.34 0.80
CA PHE A 125 4.13 -13.82 1.92
C PHE A 125 4.14 -15.36 1.87
N VAL A 126 4.48 -16.00 2.99
CA VAL A 126 4.53 -17.46 3.11
C VAL A 126 3.48 -17.88 4.11
N GLY A 127 2.57 -18.74 3.69
CA GLY A 127 1.45 -19.21 4.50
C GLY A 127 0.10 -18.72 3.98
N ARG A 128 -0.93 -18.81 4.83
CA ARG A 128 -2.29 -18.34 4.53
C ARG A 128 -2.60 -17.18 5.49
N PRO A 129 -2.95 -15.99 4.98
CA PRO A 129 -3.38 -14.91 5.86
C PRO A 129 -4.69 -15.30 6.54
N ASP A 130 -4.80 -15.05 7.84
CA ASP A 130 -6.01 -15.27 8.62
C ASP A 130 -6.79 -13.98 8.86
N SER A 131 -6.09 -12.86 9.00
CA SER A 131 -6.61 -11.56 9.38
C SER A 131 -5.71 -10.43 8.88
N LEU A 132 -6.32 -9.26 8.67
CA LEU A 132 -5.62 -8.00 8.44
C LEU A 132 -6.24 -6.97 9.39
N VAL A 133 -5.42 -6.39 10.25
CA VAL A 133 -5.84 -5.40 11.25
C VAL A 133 -5.06 -4.11 11.03
N GLY A 134 -5.77 -2.99 11.07
CA GLY A 134 -5.17 -1.67 10.92
C GLY A 134 -6.11 -0.56 11.39
N TRP A 135 -5.58 0.65 11.49
CA TRP A 135 -6.30 1.85 11.89
C TRP A 135 -6.35 2.82 10.71
N TYR A 136 -7.50 3.47 10.54
CA TYR A 136 -7.72 4.42 9.45
C TYR A 136 -8.59 5.57 9.93
N GLN A 137 -8.40 6.75 9.34
CA GLN A 137 -9.31 7.88 9.50
C GLN A 137 -9.83 8.24 8.12
N TYR A 138 -11.14 8.13 7.92
CA TYR A 138 -11.74 8.45 6.63
C TYR A 138 -12.39 9.84 6.66
N THR A 139 -12.08 10.65 5.64
CA THR A 139 -12.86 11.83 5.30
C THR A 139 -13.53 11.59 3.96
N GLN A 140 -14.87 11.67 3.95
CA GLN A 140 -15.65 11.53 2.72
C GLN A 140 -15.47 12.75 1.82
N ALA A 141 -15.49 12.53 0.50
CA ALA A 141 -15.58 13.63 -0.44
C ALA A 141 -16.88 14.42 -0.24
N THR A 142 -16.80 15.74 -0.28
CA THR A 142 -18.00 16.59 -0.35
C THR A 142 -18.56 16.53 -1.78
N SER A 143 -19.90 16.53 -1.90
CA SER A 143 -20.60 16.21 -3.15
C SER A 143 -20.06 16.99 -4.36
N GLY A 144 -19.58 16.26 -5.37
CA GLY A 144 -19.18 16.80 -6.68
C GLY A 144 -17.75 16.43 -7.08
N THR A 145 -17.50 16.38 -8.39
CA THR A 145 -16.20 16.06 -9.00
C THR A 145 -15.31 17.29 -9.21
N ASN A 146 -15.54 18.37 -8.47
CA ASN A 146 -14.80 19.63 -8.65
C ASN A 146 -13.43 19.53 -7.92
N PRO A 147 -12.30 19.89 -8.55
CA PRO A 147 -10.98 19.91 -7.91
C PRO A 147 -10.87 20.77 -6.64
N THR A 148 -11.78 21.71 -6.43
CA THR A 148 -11.84 22.53 -5.20
C THR A 148 -12.59 21.88 -4.04
N ASN A 149 -13.33 20.79 -4.29
CA ASN A 149 -14.06 20.08 -3.24
C ASN A 149 -13.08 19.28 -2.39
N GLU A 150 -13.42 19.10 -1.10
CA GLU A 150 -12.67 18.16 -0.27
C GLU A 150 -12.77 16.77 -0.89
N GLN A 151 -11.61 16.18 -1.18
CA GLN A 151 -11.52 14.87 -1.79
C GLN A 151 -11.57 13.78 -0.72
N GLY A 152 -12.07 12.61 -1.11
CA GLY A 152 -12.07 11.44 -0.24
C GLY A 152 -10.63 11.06 0.12
N LYS A 153 -10.32 10.98 1.41
CA LYS A 153 -9.01 10.60 1.93
C LYS A 153 -9.11 9.61 3.08
N VAL A 154 -8.12 8.72 3.15
CA VAL A 154 -7.87 7.75 4.23
C VAL A 154 -6.51 8.03 4.82
#